data_AF-A0A959JH49-F1
#
_entry.id   AF-A0A959JH49-F1
#
_cell.length_a   1.000
_cell.length_b   1.000
_cell.length_c   1.000
_cell.angle_alpha   90.00
_cell.angle_beta   90.00
_cell.angle_gamma   90.00
#
_symmetry.space_group_name_H-M   'P 1'
#
loop_
_entity.id
_entity.type
_entity.pdbx_description
1 polymer ?
#
loop_
_entity_poly.entity_id
_entity_poly.type
_entity_poly.pdbx_seq_one_letter_code
_entity_poly.pdbx_strand_id
1 'polypeptide(L)'
;MDLSSQVIKFWSILLIINMVWFVGCQVGVHKDLTSGLTYNYHGLGVDEVFLTINGEAIRGNQFTAGSTVVMNFKGVSGFTNQKDKVYPGLSVKVTDPEGTVLLAAEDLFSQYDETGLDIDQAGELSSNLTIGDPMQVGKSYLWHISIWDKQHDGLIEANLNFNVQP
;
A
#
# COMPACT_ATOMS: atom_id res chain seq x y z
N MET A 1 73.98 9.76 -13.52
CA MET A 1 72.88 9.00 -12.86
C MET A 1 72.74 9.58 -11.47
N ASP A 2 71.65 10.31 -11.20
CA ASP A 2 70.82 10.08 -10.01
C ASP A 2 69.55 10.93 -10.14
N LEU A 3 68.47 10.28 -10.60
CA LEU A 3 67.11 10.80 -10.52
C LEU A 3 66.46 10.12 -9.31
N SER A 4 66.63 10.67 -8.11
CA SER A 4 65.88 10.16 -6.96
C SER A 4 65.74 11.17 -5.81
N SER A 5 65.21 12.36 -6.11
CA SER A 5 64.63 13.18 -5.05
C SER A 5 63.53 14.07 -5.61
N GLN A 6 62.38 13.47 -5.86
CA GLN A 6 61.13 14.19 -5.98
C GLN A 6 60.15 13.62 -4.97
N VAL A 7 60.04 14.38 -3.88
CA VAL A 7 58.81 14.62 -3.12
C VAL A 7 58.27 13.44 -2.33
N ILE A 8 58.90 13.24 -1.17
CA ILE A 8 58.24 12.83 0.06
C ILE A 8 57.15 13.87 0.37
N LYS A 9 55.93 13.71 -0.15
CA LYS A 9 54.66 14.26 0.39
C LYS A 9 53.48 13.41 -0.13
N PHE A 10 53.50 12.11 0.18
CA PHE A 10 52.34 11.21 0.00
C PHE A 10 51.81 10.73 1.35
N TRP A 11 51.88 11.60 2.36
CA TRP A 11 51.04 11.51 3.54
C TRP A 11 49.88 12.47 3.32
N SER A 12 48.66 11.97 3.49
CA SER A 12 47.36 12.66 3.25
C SER A 12 46.80 12.46 1.84
N ILE A 13 45.99 11.42 1.65
CA ILE A 13 44.53 11.59 1.47
C ILE A 13 43.88 10.24 1.79
N LEU A 14 43.20 10.27 2.91
CA LEU A 14 42.39 9.26 3.55
C LEU A 14 41.19 8.93 2.65
N LEU A 15 41.06 7.66 2.27
CA LEU A 15 39.81 6.88 2.30
C LEU A 15 38.50 7.69 2.09
N ILE A 16 38.21 8.14 0.87
CA ILE A 16 36.85 8.61 0.54
C ILE A 16 35.97 7.38 0.38
N ILE A 17 35.34 7.04 1.50
CA ILE A 17 34.23 6.10 1.64
C ILE A 17 33.26 6.28 0.47
N ASN A 18 33.14 5.20 -0.31
CA ASN A 18 32.12 5.01 -1.31
C ASN A 18 30.78 4.84 -0.56
N MET A 19 30.21 5.94 -0.07
CA MET A 19 28.86 5.98 0.47
C MET A 19 27.90 5.93 -0.73
N VAL A 20 27.80 4.75 -1.33
CA VAL A 20 26.66 4.40 -2.17
C VAL A 20 25.48 4.39 -1.21
N TRP A 21 24.78 5.52 -1.16
CA TRP A 21 23.46 5.60 -0.57
C TRP A 21 22.57 4.63 -1.34
N PHE A 22 22.42 3.42 -0.81
CA PHE A 22 21.37 2.49 -1.20
C PHE A 22 20.05 3.14 -0.77
N VAL A 23 19.53 4.06 -1.59
CA VAL A 23 18.11 4.36 -1.58
C VAL A 23 17.45 3.18 -2.30
N GLY A 24 17.23 2.11 -1.55
CA GLY A 24 16.46 0.96 -2.01
C GLY A 24 15.02 1.40 -2.17
N CYS A 25 14.68 1.90 -3.36
CA CYS A 25 13.29 2.12 -3.73
C CYS A 25 12.63 0.73 -3.81
N GLN A 26 11.82 0.39 -2.81
CA GLN A 26 11.04 -0.84 -2.78
C GLN A 26 9.80 -0.64 -3.65
N VAL A 27 9.92 -1.01 -4.93
CA VAL A 27 8.77 -1.10 -5.85
C VAL A 27 8.43 -2.57 -6.03
N GLY A 28 7.22 -2.96 -5.61
CA GLY A 28 6.70 -4.31 -5.77
C GLY A 28 5.39 -4.29 -6.55
N VAL A 29 5.17 -5.30 -7.41
CA VAL A 29 3.88 -5.58 -8.03
C VAL A 29 3.54 -7.02 -7.75
N HIS A 30 2.38 -7.25 -7.13
CA HIS A 30 1.89 -8.56 -6.74
C HIS A 30 0.52 -8.80 -7.36
N LYS A 31 0.28 -10.03 -7.80
CA LYS A 31 -0.98 -10.47 -8.38
C LYS A 31 -1.36 -11.83 -7.83
N ASP A 32 -2.48 -11.90 -7.15
CA ASP A 32 -3.14 -13.17 -6.84
C ASP A 32 -3.96 -13.60 -8.06
N LEU A 33 -3.52 -14.68 -8.71
CA LEU A 33 -4.17 -15.21 -9.91
C LEU A 33 -5.53 -15.85 -9.62
N THR A 34 -5.84 -16.13 -8.36
CA THR A 34 -7.09 -16.79 -7.95
C THR A 34 -8.21 -15.78 -7.75
N SER A 35 -7.96 -14.73 -6.97
CA SER A 35 -8.92 -13.63 -6.75
C SER A 35 -8.87 -12.57 -7.84
N GLY A 36 -7.77 -12.46 -8.58
CA GLY A 36 -7.54 -11.32 -9.47
C GLY A 36 -7.17 -10.03 -8.71
N LEU A 37 -6.96 -10.11 -7.40
CA LEU A 37 -6.41 -9.02 -6.59
C LEU A 37 -5.00 -8.67 -7.11
N THR A 38 -4.79 -7.42 -7.45
CA THR A 38 -3.47 -6.88 -7.77
C THR A 38 -3.16 -5.75 -6.83
N TYR A 39 -1.92 -5.68 -6.37
CA TYR A 39 -1.44 -4.51 -5.66
C TYR A 39 -0.03 -4.14 -6.07
N ASN A 40 0.26 -2.86 -5.98
CA ASN A 40 1.59 -2.30 -6.16
C ASN A 40 1.91 -1.41 -4.96
N TYR A 41 3.18 -1.11 -4.77
CA TYR A 41 3.61 -0.15 -3.76
C TYR A 41 4.92 0.53 -4.14
N HIS A 42 5.12 1.72 -3.59
CA HIS A 42 6.33 2.52 -3.67
C HIS A 42 6.49 3.31 -2.37
N GLY A 43 7.67 3.29 -1.75
CA GLY A 43 7.96 4.06 -0.53
C GLY A 43 7.30 3.52 0.75
N LEU A 44 6.20 2.77 0.62
CA LEU A 44 5.65 1.89 1.64
C LEU A 44 5.95 0.44 1.30
N GLY A 45 5.93 -0.43 2.32
CA GLY A 45 5.97 -1.88 2.18
C GLY A 45 4.65 -2.51 2.65
N VAL A 46 4.34 -3.70 2.14
CA VAL A 46 3.24 -4.55 2.61
C VAL A 46 3.63 -6.02 2.43
N ASP A 47 3.43 -6.83 3.46
CA ASP A 47 3.79 -8.25 3.43
C ASP A 47 2.73 -9.07 2.70
N GLU A 48 1.45 -8.80 2.97
CA GLU A 48 0.34 -9.56 2.42
C GLU A 48 -0.90 -8.68 2.24
N VAL A 49 -1.58 -8.85 1.10
CA VAL A 49 -2.92 -8.30 0.87
C VAL A 49 -3.87 -9.45 0.58
N PHE A 50 -4.94 -9.57 1.36
CA PHE A 50 -5.87 -10.70 1.26
C PHE A 50 -7.31 -10.30 1.62
N LEU A 51 -8.26 -11.13 1.20
CA LEU A 51 -9.69 -10.89 1.39
C LEU A 51 -10.25 -11.78 2.50
N THR A 52 -11.15 -11.24 3.30
CA THR A 52 -11.91 -12.01 4.29
C THR A 52 -13.41 -11.71 4.25
N ILE A 53 -14.22 -12.72 4.56
CA ILE A 53 -15.65 -12.57 4.86
C ILE A 53 -15.88 -13.21 6.24
N ASN A 54 -16.53 -12.49 7.16
CA ASN A 54 -16.77 -12.95 8.54
C ASN A 54 -15.48 -13.40 9.27
N GLY A 55 -14.34 -12.77 8.95
CA GLY A 55 -13.03 -13.09 9.54
C GLY A 55 -12.32 -14.30 8.92
N GLU A 56 -12.96 -15.02 7.98
CA GLU A 56 -12.33 -16.14 7.28
C GLU A 56 -11.73 -15.68 5.96
N ALA A 57 -10.50 -16.10 5.68
CA ALA A 57 -9.83 -15.82 4.42
C ALA A 57 -10.56 -16.50 3.25
N ILE A 58 -10.89 -15.73 2.23
CA ILE A 58 -11.56 -16.22 1.03
C ILE A 58 -10.61 -16.18 -0.17
N ARG A 59 -10.89 -17.05 -1.14
CA ARG A 59 -10.22 -17.06 -2.44
C ARG A 59 -11.27 -16.83 -3.51
N GLY A 60 -10.98 -15.92 -4.44
CA GLY A 60 -11.90 -15.57 -5.52
C GLY A 60 -12.50 -14.17 -5.38
N ASN A 61 -13.37 -13.83 -6.33
CA ASN A 61 -13.93 -12.49 -6.51
C ASN A 61 -15.43 -12.51 -6.83
N GLN A 62 -16.13 -13.53 -6.32
CA GLN A 62 -17.58 -13.63 -6.41
C GLN A 62 -18.16 -13.39 -5.02
N PHE A 63 -18.94 -12.32 -4.87
CA PHE A 63 -19.46 -11.90 -3.58
C PHE A 63 -20.98 -11.89 -3.59
N THR A 64 -21.58 -12.50 -2.58
CA THR A 64 -23.04 -12.56 -2.41
C THR A 64 -23.59 -11.20 -2.01
N ALA A 65 -24.72 -10.80 -2.58
CA ALA A 65 -25.43 -9.61 -2.16
C ALA A 65 -25.76 -9.66 -0.65
N GLY A 66 -25.54 -8.56 0.06
CA GLY A 66 -25.66 -8.45 1.51
C GLY A 66 -24.42 -8.89 2.30
N SER A 67 -23.41 -9.49 1.65
CA SER A 67 -22.14 -9.81 2.32
C SER A 67 -21.28 -8.57 2.57
N THR A 68 -20.42 -8.62 3.59
CA THR A 68 -19.36 -7.63 3.79
C THR A 68 -18.01 -8.29 3.58
N VAL A 69 -17.28 -7.78 2.60
CA VAL A 69 -15.93 -8.24 2.27
C VAL A 69 -14.94 -7.25 2.85
N VAL A 70 -13.85 -7.75 3.42
CA VAL A 70 -12.76 -6.93 3.95
C VAL A 70 -11.50 -7.22 3.15
N MET A 71 -10.87 -6.17 2.64
CA MET A 71 -9.51 -6.23 2.10
C MET A 71 -8.55 -5.83 3.21
N ASN A 72 -7.66 -6.75 3.58
CA ASN A 72 -6.70 -6.61 4.67
C ASN A 72 -5.32 -6.38 4.08
N PHE A 73 -4.58 -5.46 4.70
CA PHE A 73 -3.21 -5.10 4.36
C PHE A 73 -2.36 -5.35 5.60
N LYS A 74 -1.58 -6.42 5.55
CA LYS A 74 -0.80 -6.91 6.68
C LYS A 74 0.68 -6.59 6.52
N GLY A 75 1.32 -6.23 7.63
CA GLY A 75 2.73 -5.87 7.65
C GLY A 75 3.02 -4.57 6.91
N VAL A 76 2.08 -3.62 6.95
CA VAL A 76 2.29 -2.32 6.31
C VAL A 76 3.43 -1.58 7.02
N SER A 77 4.38 -1.08 6.26
CA SER A 77 5.58 -0.45 6.80
C SER A 77 6.09 0.68 5.90
N GLY A 78 7.10 1.42 6.37
CA GLY A 78 7.71 2.52 5.61
C GLY A 78 7.08 3.89 5.82
N PHE A 79 6.06 4.01 6.68
CA PHE A 79 5.52 5.31 7.09
C PHE A 79 6.57 6.17 7.77
N THR A 80 6.49 7.48 7.55
CA THR A 80 7.30 8.48 8.23
C THR A 80 6.90 8.57 9.70
N ASN A 81 7.77 8.06 10.56
CA ASN A 81 7.58 8.18 12.00
C ASN A 81 7.92 9.61 12.47
N GLN A 82 6.94 10.27 13.08
CA GLN A 82 7.10 11.52 13.80
C GLN A 82 6.68 11.33 15.25
N LYS A 83 7.66 11.22 16.17
CA LYS A 83 7.42 11.07 17.62
C LYS A 83 6.53 9.86 17.94
N ASP A 84 6.86 8.71 17.37
CA ASP A 84 6.17 7.42 17.52
C ASP A 84 4.74 7.39 16.95
N LYS A 85 4.41 8.40 16.14
CA LYS A 85 3.16 8.47 15.38
C LYS A 85 3.42 8.43 13.89
N VAL A 86 2.46 7.86 13.17
CA VAL A 86 2.40 7.87 11.71
C VAL A 86 1.05 8.39 11.26
N TYR A 87 0.98 8.93 10.04
CA TYR A 87 -0.21 9.61 9.53
C TYR A 87 -0.63 8.99 8.20
N PRO A 88 -1.22 7.79 8.22
CA PRO A 88 -1.71 7.18 7.00
C PRO A 88 -2.97 7.88 6.51
N GLY A 89 -3.15 7.85 5.20
CA GLY A 89 -4.45 8.00 4.57
C GLY A 89 -4.90 6.70 3.94
N LEU A 90 -6.21 6.53 3.81
CA LEU A 90 -6.81 5.40 3.11
C LEU A 90 -8.03 5.86 2.31
N SER A 91 -8.04 5.59 1.02
CA SER A 91 -9.14 5.92 0.12
C SER A 91 -9.74 4.66 -0.48
N VAL A 92 -11.02 4.75 -0.80
CA VAL A 92 -11.77 3.66 -1.43
C VAL A 92 -12.55 4.24 -2.60
N LYS A 93 -12.55 3.50 -3.72
CA LYS A 93 -13.37 3.82 -4.88
C LYS A 93 -13.92 2.54 -5.48
N VAL A 94 -15.22 2.51 -5.76
CA VAL A 94 -15.88 1.43 -6.49
C VAL A 94 -16.48 2.00 -7.77
N THR A 95 -16.16 1.38 -8.90
CA THR A 95 -16.70 1.77 -10.21
C THR A 95 -17.40 0.62 -10.91
N ASP A 96 -18.36 0.94 -11.77
CA ASP A 96 -18.89 -0.01 -12.75
C ASP A 96 -17.90 -0.20 -13.95
N PRO A 97 -18.19 -1.12 -14.88
CA PRO A 97 -17.34 -1.35 -16.06
C PRO A 97 -17.24 -0.16 -17.00
N GLU A 98 -18.22 0.75 -16.98
CA GLU A 98 -18.22 1.99 -17.74
C GLU A 98 -17.36 3.09 -17.09
N GLY A 99 -16.87 2.86 -15.86
CA GLY A 99 -16.05 3.80 -15.09
C GLY A 99 -16.87 4.79 -14.24
N THR A 100 -18.19 4.61 -14.15
CA THR A 100 -19.05 5.40 -13.27
C THR A 100 -18.70 5.09 -11.83
N VAL A 101 -18.45 6.14 -11.03
CA VAL A 101 -18.19 6.00 -9.60
C VAL A 101 -19.50 5.70 -8.88
N LEU A 102 -19.54 4.55 -8.20
CA LEU A 102 -20.67 4.09 -7.41
C LEU A 102 -20.51 4.39 -5.92
N LEU A 103 -19.26 4.31 -5.45
CA LEU A 103 -18.88 4.62 -4.08
C LEU A 103 -17.49 5.26 -4.11
N ALA A 104 -17.30 6.33 -3.35
CA ALA A 104 -15.99 6.90 -3.11
C ALA A 104 -15.89 7.44 -1.69
N ALA A 105 -14.76 7.18 -1.05
CA ALA A 105 -14.34 7.81 0.19
C ALA A 105 -12.88 8.26 0.00
N GLU A 106 -12.65 9.57 0.14
CA GLU A 106 -11.34 10.16 -0.17
C GLU A 106 -10.30 9.87 0.90
N ASP A 107 -10.66 9.98 2.18
CA ASP A 107 -9.75 9.68 3.29
C ASP A 107 -10.50 9.18 4.53
N LEU A 108 -10.56 7.86 4.66
CA LEU A 108 -11.15 7.15 5.79
C LEU A 108 -10.35 7.31 7.08
N PHE A 109 -9.11 7.79 7.02
CA PHE A 109 -8.24 8.01 8.18
C PHE A 109 -8.03 9.48 8.52
N SER A 110 -8.80 10.40 7.93
CA SER A 110 -8.78 11.83 8.23
C SER A 110 -9.00 12.17 9.71
N GLN A 111 -9.73 11.34 10.45
CA GLN A 111 -9.89 11.49 11.91
C GLN A 111 -8.57 11.38 12.70
N TYR A 112 -7.51 10.83 12.10
CA TYR A 112 -6.19 10.69 12.70
C TYR A 112 -5.20 11.77 12.23
N ASP A 113 -5.65 12.80 11.50
CA ASP A 113 -4.77 13.85 10.98
C ASP A 113 -4.04 14.61 12.09
N GLU A 114 -4.70 14.81 13.23
CA GLU A 114 -4.14 15.54 14.36
C GLU A 114 -3.40 14.62 15.35
N THR A 115 -3.89 13.40 15.57
CA THR A 115 -3.39 12.50 16.62
C THR A 115 -2.36 11.50 16.11
N GLY A 116 -2.38 11.20 14.82
CA GLY A 116 -1.70 10.06 14.21
C GLY A 116 -2.19 8.71 14.73
N LEU A 117 -1.61 7.65 14.19
CA LEU A 117 -1.71 6.28 14.66
C LEU A 117 -0.40 5.84 15.32
N ASP A 118 -0.48 4.93 16.28
CA ASP A 118 0.71 4.21 16.73
C ASP A 118 1.26 3.34 15.59
N ILE A 119 2.58 3.22 15.51
CA ILE A 119 3.26 2.48 14.43
C ILE A 119 2.77 1.03 14.33
N ASP A 120 2.52 0.37 15.47
CA ASP A 120 2.02 -1.00 15.53
C ASP A 120 0.60 -1.13 14.97
N GLN A 121 -0.24 -0.10 15.16
CA GLN A 121 -1.60 -0.08 14.61
C GLN A 121 -1.58 0.13 13.09
N ALA A 122 -0.64 0.94 12.61
CA ALA A 122 -0.50 1.20 11.18
C ALA A 122 0.05 0.01 10.39
N GLY A 123 0.57 -1.02 11.07
CA GLY A 123 1.03 -2.26 10.45
C GLY A 123 -0.09 -3.19 9.97
N GLU A 124 -1.32 -3.00 10.44
CA GLU A 124 -2.47 -3.83 10.12
C GLU A 124 -3.65 -2.92 9.71
N LEU A 125 -3.80 -2.69 8.41
CA LEU A 125 -4.83 -1.81 7.85
C LEU A 125 -5.88 -2.62 7.10
N SER A 126 -7.10 -2.09 7.01
CA SER A 126 -8.16 -2.75 6.25
C SER A 126 -9.20 -1.78 5.73
N SER A 127 -9.94 -2.22 4.72
CA SER A 127 -11.16 -1.58 4.24
C SER A 127 -12.23 -2.63 4.06
N ASN A 128 -13.45 -2.32 4.50
CA ASN A 128 -14.62 -3.15 4.25
C ASN A 128 -15.48 -2.57 3.14
N LEU A 129 -16.13 -3.46 2.38
CA LEU A 129 -17.14 -3.13 1.39
C LEU A 129 -18.35 -4.05 1.61
N THR A 130 -19.50 -3.44 1.87
CA THR A 130 -20.78 -4.16 1.94
C THR A 130 -21.38 -4.21 0.54
N ILE A 131 -21.65 -5.42 0.05
CA ILE A 131 -22.22 -5.66 -1.27
C ILE A 131 -23.72 -5.43 -1.21
N GLY A 132 -24.21 -4.48 -2.00
CA GLY A 132 -25.61 -4.07 -2.04
C GLY A 132 -25.76 -2.85 -2.93
N ASP A 133 -26.92 -2.20 -2.91
CA ASP A 133 -27.18 -1.03 -3.75
C ASP A 133 -26.06 0.03 -3.62
N PRO A 134 -25.54 0.58 -4.73
CA PRO A 134 -25.99 0.41 -6.13
C PRO A 134 -25.37 -0.78 -6.90
N MET A 135 -24.62 -1.66 -6.23
CA MET A 135 -24.03 -2.87 -6.82
C MET A 135 -25.10 -3.97 -7.00
N GLN A 136 -25.43 -4.26 -8.26
CA GLN A 136 -26.53 -5.15 -8.65
C GLN A 136 -26.03 -6.57 -8.93
N VAL A 137 -26.84 -7.56 -8.56
CA VAL A 137 -26.63 -8.98 -8.86
C VAL A 137 -26.42 -9.19 -10.36
N GLY A 138 -25.45 -10.03 -10.72
CA GLY A 138 -25.11 -10.37 -12.11
C GLY A 138 -24.20 -9.36 -12.81
N LYS A 139 -23.76 -8.31 -12.12
CA LYS A 139 -22.81 -7.31 -12.64
C LYS A 139 -21.43 -7.43 -11.99
N SER A 140 -20.44 -6.81 -12.63
CA SER A 140 -19.07 -6.71 -12.16
C SER A 140 -18.70 -5.28 -11.83
N TYR A 141 -17.71 -5.13 -10.96
CA TYR A 141 -17.25 -3.85 -10.44
C TYR A 141 -15.75 -3.88 -10.17
N LEU A 142 -15.12 -2.70 -10.16
CA LEU A 142 -13.75 -2.51 -9.73
C LEU A 142 -13.72 -1.89 -8.34
N TRP A 143 -13.13 -2.58 -7.37
CA TRP A 143 -12.78 -2.03 -6.07
C TRP A 143 -11.32 -1.61 -6.07
N HIS A 144 -11.10 -0.30 -5.93
CA HIS A 144 -9.79 0.33 -5.84
C HIS A 144 -9.57 0.91 -4.44
N ILE A 145 -8.39 0.65 -3.88
CA ILE A 145 -7.93 1.20 -2.60
C ILE A 145 -6.56 1.84 -2.80
N SER A 146 -6.36 3.01 -2.19
CA SER A 146 -5.04 3.62 -2.05
C SER A 146 -4.77 3.90 -0.57
N ILE A 147 -3.60 3.46 -0.10
CA ILE A 147 -3.06 3.77 1.23
C ILE A 147 -1.81 4.60 1.02
N TRP A 148 -1.70 5.75 1.68
CA TRP A 148 -0.55 6.64 1.53
C TRP A 148 -0.04 7.16 2.87
N ASP A 149 1.22 7.58 2.89
CA ASP A 149 1.78 8.38 3.99
C ASP A 149 1.43 9.86 3.76
N LYS A 150 0.76 10.52 4.71
CA LYS A 150 0.47 11.96 4.58
C LYS A 150 1.70 12.84 4.75
N GLN A 151 2.79 12.29 5.25
CA GLN A 151 4.04 13.01 5.51
C GLN A 151 5.12 12.78 4.43
N HIS A 152 4.93 11.82 3.52
CA HIS A 152 5.88 11.51 2.45
C HIS A 152 5.24 10.79 1.26
N ASP A 153 5.99 10.50 0.20
CA ASP A 153 5.47 9.96 -1.08
C ASP A 153 5.25 8.43 -1.07
N GLY A 154 5.00 7.88 0.12
CA GLY A 154 4.72 6.46 0.30
C GLY A 154 3.30 6.11 -0.16
N LEU A 155 3.15 5.06 -0.97
CA LEU A 155 1.88 4.66 -1.58
C LEU A 155 1.78 3.14 -1.73
N ILE A 156 0.60 2.60 -1.45
CA ILE A 156 0.14 1.26 -1.82
C ILE A 156 -1.15 1.43 -2.61
N GLU A 157 -1.25 0.80 -3.78
CA GLU A 157 -2.50 0.72 -4.53
C GLU A 157 -2.94 -0.73 -4.66
N ALA A 158 -4.20 -1.02 -4.35
CA ALA A 158 -4.80 -2.33 -4.56
C ALA A 158 -6.05 -2.22 -5.43
N ASN A 159 -6.23 -3.21 -6.31
CA ASN A 159 -7.32 -3.29 -7.26
C ASN A 159 -7.89 -4.71 -7.28
N LEU A 160 -9.21 -4.81 -7.27
CA LEU A 160 -9.93 -6.06 -7.38
C LEU A 160 -11.15 -5.89 -8.29
N ASN A 161 -11.18 -6.65 -9.39
CA ASN A 161 -12.42 -6.84 -10.13
C ASN A 161 -13.23 -7.93 -9.45
N PHE A 162 -14.49 -7.66 -9.11
CA PHE A 162 -15.39 -8.61 -8.47
C PHE A 162 -16.76 -8.66 -9.14
N ASN A 163 -17.50 -9.74 -8.90
CA ASN A 163 -18.83 -9.99 -9.43
C ASN A 163 -19.82 -10.16 -8.28
N VAL A 164 -21.02 -9.61 -8.43
CA VAL A 164 -22.10 -9.78 -7.45
C VAL A 164 -22.95 -10.98 -7.83
N GLN A 165 -23.07 -11.92 -6.89
CA GLN A 165 -23.90 -13.10 -7.01
C GLN A 165 -25.13 -12.97 -6.09
N PRO A 166 -26.21 -13.74 -6.38
CA PRO A 166 -27.36 -13.83 -5.48
C PRO A 166 -26.99 -14.23 -4.05
#